data_AF-A0A7G7BPJ1-F1
#
_entry.id   AF-A0A7G7BPJ1-F1
#
_cell.length_a   1.000
_cell.length_b   1.000
_cell.length_c   1.000
_cell.angle_alpha   90.00
_cell.angle_beta   90.00
_cell.angle_gamma   90.00
#
_symmetry.space_group_name_H-M   'P 1'
#
loop_
_entity.id
_entity.type
_entity.pdbx_description
1 polymer ?
#
loop_
_entity_poly.entity_id
_entity_poly.type
_entity_poly.pdbx_seq_one_letter_code
_entity_poly.pdbx_strand_id
1 'polypeptide(L)'
;MPVSRHPHAPGDIVTPERDVTHAHFRPGDRVVILKGVAGSELWGDAYKVVTSSWHTPTDEDGWRLFDAAGGERSYITAHPRYLVHLSSRCPDCLIYQQVLRTYLVPRLAGADEDIDCGWYSVTHLNQVVHVADARGGK
;
A
#
# COMPACT_ATOMS: atom_id res chain seq x y z
N MET A 1 -0.76 -15.93 -10.50
CA MET A 1 -1.79 -16.71 -9.78
C MET A 1 -2.78 -15.73 -9.18
N PRO A 2 -4.10 -15.99 -9.16
CA PRO A 2 -5.04 -15.14 -8.43
C PRO A 2 -4.73 -15.25 -6.93
N VAL A 3 -4.45 -14.13 -6.28
CA VAL A 3 -4.16 -14.09 -4.84
C VAL A 3 -5.47 -14.30 -4.08
N SER A 4 -5.59 -15.40 -3.35
CA SER A 4 -6.79 -15.76 -2.59
C SER A 4 -6.99 -14.78 -1.44
N ARG A 5 -8.12 -14.05 -1.43
CA ARG A 5 -8.49 -13.18 -0.30
C ARG A 5 -8.83 -14.05 0.90
N HIS A 6 -7.94 -14.09 1.90
CA HIS A 6 -8.12 -14.98 3.05
C HIS A 6 -9.30 -14.50 3.92
N PRO A 7 -10.33 -15.34 4.22
CA PRO A 7 -11.52 -14.93 4.97
C PRO A 7 -11.24 -14.48 6.42
N HIS A 8 -10.03 -14.75 6.91
CA HIS A 8 -9.53 -14.31 8.23
C HIS A 8 -8.24 -13.48 8.14
N ALA A 9 -8.00 -12.78 7.04
CA ALA A 9 -6.87 -11.87 6.97
C ALA A 9 -6.94 -10.84 8.13
N PRO A 10 -5.84 -10.62 8.86
CA PRO A 10 -5.82 -9.66 9.96
C PRO A 10 -6.08 -8.25 9.43
N GLY A 11 -6.80 -7.43 10.20
CA GLY A 11 -6.97 -6.02 9.88
C GLY A 11 -5.64 -5.27 9.98
N ASP A 12 -5.45 -4.22 9.16
CA ASP A 12 -4.27 -3.38 9.27
C ASP A 12 -4.43 -2.36 10.41
N ILE A 13 -3.60 -2.50 11.45
CA ILE A 13 -3.51 -1.55 12.55
C ILE A 13 -2.27 -0.65 12.46
N VAL A 14 -1.40 -0.86 11.46
CA VAL A 14 -0.11 -0.19 11.35
C VAL A 14 -0.21 0.97 10.36
N THR A 15 -0.76 0.74 9.17
CA THR A 15 -0.90 1.79 8.14
C THR A 15 -1.80 2.94 8.57
N PRO A 16 -2.95 2.73 9.26
CA PRO A 16 -3.79 3.83 9.72
C PRO A 16 -3.13 4.76 10.76
N GLU A 17 -2.12 4.26 11.48
CA GLU A 17 -1.37 5.04 12.47
C GLU A 17 -0.09 5.65 11.89
N ARG A 18 0.21 5.36 10.62
CA ARG A 18 1.41 5.86 9.96
C ARG A 18 1.26 7.34 9.66
N ASP A 19 2.12 8.14 10.28
CA ASP A 19 2.30 9.56 10.00
C ASP A 19 3.44 9.76 9.00
N VAL A 20 3.09 10.14 7.76
CA VAL A 20 4.04 10.41 6.69
C VAL A 20 3.55 11.59 5.88
N THR A 21 4.41 12.60 5.75
CA THR A 21 4.11 13.80 4.98
C THR A 21 4.21 13.54 3.48
N HIS A 22 3.51 14.35 2.69
CA HIS A 22 3.57 14.30 1.22
C HIS A 22 5.00 14.41 0.69
N ALA A 23 5.81 15.29 1.29
CA ALA A 23 7.21 15.58 0.92
C ALA A 23 8.19 14.42 1.16
N HIS A 24 7.75 13.34 1.81
CA HIS A 24 8.56 12.14 2.00
C HIS A 24 8.90 11.45 0.67
N PHE A 25 8.05 11.63 -0.36
CA PHE A 25 8.27 11.07 -1.69
C PHE A 25 8.55 12.16 -2.72
N ARG A 26 9.12 11.75 -3.85
CA ARG A 26 9.43 12.63 -4.98
C ARG A 26 9.13 11.94 -6.31
N PRO A 27 8.82 12.71 -7.38
CA PRO A 27 8.76 12.17 -8.74
C PRO A 27 10.00 11.35 -9.09
N GLY A 28 9.79 10.16 -9.65
CA GLY A 28 10.83 9.19 -9.99
C GLY A 28 11.08 8.14 -8.92
N ASP A 29 10.61 8.33 -7.68
CA ASP A 29 10.75 7.32 -6.62
C ASP A 29 10.05 6.01 -7.02
N ARG A 30 10.68 4.89 -6.66
CA ARG A 30 10.07 3.56 -6.76
C ARG A 30 9.49 3.19 -5.41
N VAL A 31 8.19 2.94 -5.39
CA VAL A 31 7.43 2.65 -4.17
C VAL A 31 6.65 1.36 -4.28
N VAL A 32 6.25 0.80 -3.15
CA VAL A 32 5.35 -0.34 -3.05
C VAL A 32 4.18 0.01 -2.13
N ILE A 33 3.00 -0.49 -2.47
CA ILE A 33 1.84 -0.54 -1.56
C ILE A 33 1.77 -1.95 -1.03
N LEU A 34 2.11 -2.14 0.25
CA LEU A 34 2.15 -3.45 0.90
C LEU A 34 0.73 -3.92 1.22
N LYS A 35 0.40 -5.15 0.82
CA LYS A 35 -0.95 -5.72 0.89
C LYS A 35 -1.05 -6.98 1.73
N GLY A 36 0.08 -7.62 2.00
CA GLY A 36 0.07 -8.91 2.65
C GLY A 36 1.44 -9.56 2.72
N VAL A 37 1.46 -10.89 2.58
CA VAL A 37 2.68 -11.69 2.66
C VAL A 37 2.78 -12.67 1.49
N ALA A 38 4.01 -12.92 1.06
CA ALA A 38 4.39 -14.03 0.20
C ALA A 38 5.34 -14.93 1.00
N GLY A 39 4.82 -16.06 1.50
CA GLY A 39 5.52 -16.91 2.45
C GLY A 39 5.88 -16.17 3.76
N SER A 40 7.15 -15.79 3.92
CA SER A 40 7.66 -15.10 5.12
C SER A 40 8.08 -13.64 4.89
N GLU A 41 7.81 -13.11 3.70
CA GLU A 41 8.16 -11.75 3.30
C GLU A 41 6.91 -10.91 3.06
N LEU A 42 7.04 -9.59 3.25
CA LEU A 42 5.97 -8.66 2.92
C LEU A 42 5.82 -8.58 1.40
N TRP A 43 4.57 -8.54 0.94
CA TRP A 43 4.22 -8.51 -0.47
C TRP A 43 3.28 -7.35 -0.79
N GLY A 44 3.38 -6.83 -2.01
CA GLY A 44 2.56 -5.72 -2.48
C GLY A 44 2.87 -5.33 -3.93
N ASP A 45 2.14 -4.33 -4.42
CA ASP A 45 2.29 -3.85 -5.79
C ASP A 45 3.30 -2.70 -5.88
N ALA A 46 4.18 -2.77 -6.86
CA ALA A 46 5.23 -1.79 -7.09
C ALA A 46 4.82 -0.73 -8.12
N TYR A 47 5.17 0.53 -7.85
CA TYR A 47 4.85 1.67 -8.69
C TYR A 47 6.01 2.65 -8.80
N LYS A 48 5.93 3.53 -9.81
CA LYS A 48 6.78 4.73 -9.91
C LYS A 48 5.98 5.98 -9.56
N VAL A 49 6.49 6.82 -8.68
CA VAL A 49 5.90 8.14 -8.39
C VAL A 49 6.08 9.05 -9.61
N VAL A 50 4.99 9.67 -10.08
CA VAL A 50 4.99 10.48 -11.31
C VAL A 50 4.92 11.96 -10.98
N THR A 51 3.90 12.37 -10.24
CA THR A 51 3.63 13.77 -9.91
C THR A 51 2.67 13.87 -8.73
N SER A 52 2.64 15.01 -8.07
CA SER A 52 1.64 15.31 -7.03
C SER A 52 0.23 15.21 -7.60
N SER A 53 -0.72 14.82 -6.75
CA SER A 53 -2.14 14.66 -7.09
C SER A 53 -2.99 14.97 -5.85
N TRP A 54 -4.31 15.08 -6.00
CA TRP A 54 -5.25 15.07 -4.87
C TRP A 54 -5.74 13.65 -4.58
N HIS A 55 -5.80 13.25 -3.31
CA HIS A 55 -6.37 11.98 -2.88
C HIS A 55 -7.73 12.20 -2.22
N THR A 56 -8.78 12.20 -3.05
CA THR A 56 -10.17 12.47 -2.64
C THR A 56 -10.67 11.62 -1.45
N PRO A 57 -10.34 10.33 -1.29
CA PRO A 57 -10.87 9.54 -0.18
C PRO A 57 -10.39 9.98 1.20
N THR A 58 -9.20 10.60 1.28
CA THR A 58 -8.67 11.17 2.53
C THR A 58 -8.77 12.70 2.57
N ASP A 59 -9.16 13.33 1.47
CA ASP A 59 -9.14 14.79 1.29
C ASP A 59 -7.76 15.42 1.59
N GLU A 60 -6.70 14.72 1.19
CA GLU A 60 -5.31 15.10 1.44
C GLU A 60 -4.46 15.00 0.15
N ASP A 61 -3.25 15.58 0.22
CA ASP A 61 -2.29 15.49 -0.87
C ASP A 61 -1.89 14.03 -1.15
N GLY A 62 -1.97 13.66 -2.43
CA GLY A 62 -1.67 12.33 -2.94
C GLY A 62 -0.52 12.31 -3.95
N TRP A 63 -0.19 11.11 -4.41
CA TRP A 63 0.76 10.89 -5.50
C TRP A 63 0.08 10.16 -6.65
N ARG A 64 0.26 10.68 -7.87
CA ARG A 64 -0.02 9.93 -9.09
C ARG A 64 1.11 8.93 -9.28
N LEU A 65 0.73 7.66 -9.41
CA LEU A 65 1.65 6.54 -9.56
C LEU A 65 1.48 5.89 -10.92
N PHE A 66 2.58 5.42 -11.49
CA PHE A 66 2.62 4.61 -12.70
C PHE A 66 2.86 3.15 -12.34
N ASP A 67 2.00 2.27 -12.83
CA ASP A 67 2.14 0.82 -12.79
C ASP A 67 2.74 0.33 -14.12
N ALA A 68 3.95 -0.23 -14.05
CA ALA A 68 4.64 -0.75 -15.24
C ALA A 68 4.05 -2.07 -15.75
N ALA A 69 3.32 -2.80 -14.90
CA ALA A 69 2.55 -3.99 -15.27
C ALA A 69 1.09 -3.64 -15.60
N GLY A 70 0.73 -2.36 -15.49
CA GLY A 70 -0.63 -1.90 -15.69
C GLY A 70 -1.07 -2.04 -17.14
N GLY A 71 -2.01 -2.96 -17.39
CA GLY A 71 -2.67 -3.15 -18.68
C GLY A 71 -3.66 -2.02 -18.99
N GLU A 72 -4.96 -2.28 -18.85
CA GLU A 72 -6.00 -1.26 -19.08
C GLU A 72 -5.90 -0.04 -18.17
N ARG A 73 -5.16 -0.15 -17.06
CA ARG A 73 -4.92 0.93 -16.10
C ARG A 73 -3.46 0.97 -15.70
N SER A 74 -2.71 1.90 -16.27
CA SER A 74 -1.30 2.12 -15.94
C SER A 74 -1.08 3.25 -14.93
N TYR A 75 -2.13 3.95 -14.51
CA TYR A 75 -2.01 5.04 -13.55
C TYR A 75 -3.09 5.01 -12.48
N ILE A 76 -2.64 5.18 -11.23
CA ILE A 76 -3.49 5.30 -10.04
C ILE A 76 -3.06 6.51 -9.22
N THR A 77 -3.88 6.90 -8.26
CA THR A 77 -3.50 7.88 -7.24
C THR A 77 -3.59 7.23 -5.87
N ALA A 78 -2.64 7.53 -4.97
CA ALA A 78 -2.62 6.97 -3.62
C ALA A 78 -2.14 8.00 -2.59
N HIS A 79 -2.60 7.85 -1.36
CA HIS A 79 -2.14 8.66 -0.22
C HIS A 79 -0.68 8.30 0.16
N PRO A 80 0.18 9.27 0.54
CA PRO A 80 1.56 9.03 0.97
C PRO A 80 1.70 7.94 2.03
N ARG A 81 0.73 7.84 2.94
CA ARG A 81 0.76 6.85 4.03
C ARG A 81 0.73 5.40 3.56
N TYR A 82 0.25 5.12 2.35
CA TYR A 82 0.21 3.76 1.78
C TYR A 82 1.53 3.38 1.10
N LEU A 83 2.40 4.35 0.86
CA LEU A 83 3.58 4.18 0.00
C LEU A 83 4.82 3.84 0.83
N VAL A 84 5.63 2.92 0.34
CA VAL A 84 6.90 2.56 0.96
C VAL A 84 7.99 2.61 -0.11
N HIS A 85 9.12 3.27 0.14
CA HIS A 85 10.24 3.20 -0.79
C HIS A 85 10.71 1.74 -0.96
N LEU A 86 10.87 1.30 -2.20
CA LEU A 86 11.52 0.03 -2.52
C LEU A 86 13.04 0.06 -2.27
N SER A 87 13.62 1.26 -2.10
CA SER A 87 15.03 1.43 -1.76
C SER A 87 15.27 1.16 -0.27
N SER A 88 16.25 0.32 0.03
CA SER A 88 16.61 -0.11 1.39
C SER A 88 17.29 0.97 2.25
N ARG A 89 17.23 2.25 1.87
CA ARG A 89 17.93 3.35 2.56
C ARG A 89 17.01 4.36 3.27
N CYS A 90 15.69 4.22 3.16
CA CYS A 90 14.76 5.13 3.81
C CYS A 90 14.44 4.63 5.24
N PRO A 91 14.89 5.31 6.31
CA PRO A 91 14.73 4.82 7.68
C PRO A 91 13.26 4.65 8.08
N ASP A 92 12.40 5.62 7.77
CA ASP A 92 10.98 5.58 8.14
C ASP A 92 10.26 4.42 7.45
N CYS A 93 10.58 4.18 6.16
CA CYS A 93 10.04 3.06 5.41
C CYS A 93 10.55 1.70 5.92
N LEU A 94 11.81 1.61 6.38
CA LEU A 94 12.34 0.39 6.99
C LEU A 94 11.69 0.10 8.34
N ILE A 95 11.50 1.12 9.17
CA ILE A 95 10.81 0.99 10.47
C ILE A 95 9.38 0.51 10.24
N TYR A 96 8.65 1.14 9.32
CA TYR A 96 7.29 0.72 8.97
C TYR A 96 7.24 -0.73 8.47
N GLN A 97 8.14 -1.11 7.55
CA GLN A 97 8.23 -2.49 7.08
C GLN A 97 8.52 -3.47 8.21
N GLN A 98 9.42 -3.13 9.15
CA GLN A 98 9.72 -4.00 10.27
C GLN A 98 8.53 -4.16 11.22
N VAL A 99 7.82 -3.07 11.52
CA VAL A 99 6.61 -3.09 12.36
C VAL A 99 5.53 -3.94 11.69
N LEU A 100 5.26 -3.69 10.40
CA LEU A 100 4.26 -4.43 9.64
C LEU A 100 4.63 -5.92 9.55
N ARG A 101 5.90 -6.25 9.29
CA ARG A 101 6.38 -7.64 9.24
C ARG A 101 6.18 -8.36 10.58
N THR A 102 6.55 -7.70 11.68
CA THR A 102 6.42 -8.26 13.04
C THR A 102 4.95 -8.44 13.44
N TYR A 103 4.06 -7.57 12.95
CA TYR A 103 2.63 -7.71 13.15
C TYR A 103 2.03 -8.85 12.29
N LEU A 104 2.36 -8.86 11.00
CA LEU A 104 1.63 -9.61 9.99
C LEU A 104 2.11 -11.06 9.85
N VAL A 105 3.43 -11.27 9.75
CA VAL A 105 4.00 -12.60 9.46
C VAL A 105 3.62 -13.64 10.52
N PRO A 106 3.69 -13.37 11.83
CA PRO A 106 3.28 -14.36 12.84
C PRO A 106 1.79 -14.71 12.78
N ARG A 107 0.94 -13.80 12.32
CA ARG A 107 -0.53 -14.00 12.24
C ARG A 107 -0.95 -14.80 11.02
N LEU A 108 -0.08 -14.88 10.02
CA LEU A 108 -0.29 -15.62 8.78
C LEU A 108 0.66 -16.82 8.66
N ALA A 109 1.42 -17.12 9.71
CA ALA A 109 2.33 -18.26 9.77
C ALA A 109 1.53 -19.57 9.61
N GLY A 110 1.75 -20.25 8.48
CA GLY A 110 1.03 -21.48 8.11
C GLY A 110 0.26 -21.39 6.80
N ALA A 111 0.17 -20.20 6.19
CA ALA A 111 -0.28 -20.07 4.82
C ALA A 111 0.88 -20.33 3.85
N ASP A 112 0.77 -21.38 3.06
CA ASP A 112 1.75 -21.75 2.02
C ASP A 112 1.55 -20.96 0.71
N GLU A 113 0.62 -20.00 0.71
CA GLU A 113 0.22 -19.21 -0.44
C GLU A 113 0.46 -17.71 -0.20
N ASP A 114 0.59 -16.96 -1.29
CA ASP A 114 0.55 -15.50 -1.25
C ASP A 114 -0.82 -15.06 -0.70
N ILE A 115 -0.81 -14.22 0.33
CA ILE A 115 -2.03 -13.67 0.93
C ILE A 115 -2.11 -12.19 0.64
N ASP A 116 -3.20 -11.77 -0.01
CA ASP A 116 -3.67 -10.38 0.01
C ASP A 116 -4.63 -10.23 1.19
N CYS A 117 -4.31 -9.33 2.10
CA CYS A 117 -5.12 -9.08 3.28
C CYS A 117 -6.39 -8.26 2.99
N GLY A 118 -6.57 -7.81 1.75
CA GLY A 118 -7.78 -7.14 1.29
C GLY A 118 -7.97 -5.75 1.89
N TRP A 119 -6.88 -5.10 2.31
CA TRP A 119 -6.85 -3.79 2.96
C TRP A 119 -7.10 -2.62 2.01
N TYR A 120 -6.93 -2.84 0.71
CA TYR A 120 -7.04 -1.80 -0.30
C TYR A 120 -8.14 -2.12 -1.29
N SER A 121 -8.81 -1.07 -1.75
CA SER A 121 -9.68 -1.09 -2.92
C SER A 121 -9.31 0.05 -3.85
N VAL A 122 -9.81 0.01 -5.09
CA VAL A 122 -9.59 1.11 -6.05
C VAL A 122 -10.94 1.72 -6.39
N THR A 123 -11.04 3.04 -6.25
CA THR A 123 -12.26 3.78 -6.59
C THR A 123 -12.45 3.91 -8.10
N HIS A 124 -13.63 4.39 -8.52
CA HIS A 124 -13.92 4.71 -9.93
C HIS A 124 -13.03 5.84 -10.49
N LEU A 125 -12.42 6.67 -9.63
CA LEU A 125 -11.44 7.69 -10.02
C LEU A 125 -10.00 7.15 -10.11
N ASN A 126 -9.82 5.83 -10.02
CA ASN A 126 -8.52 5.18 -9.96
C ASN A 126 -7.67 5.64 -8.77
N GLN A 127 -8.31 5.86 -7.61
CA GLN A 127 -7.61 6.12 -6.35
C GLN A 127 -7.58 4.85 -5.50
N VAL A 128 -6.40 4.44 -5.04
CA VAL A 128 -6.24 3.35 -4.09
C VAL A 128 -6.60 3.88 -2.71
N VAL A 129 -7.58 3.23 -2.06
CA VAL A 129 -8.05 3.61 -0.74
C VAL A 129 -7.92 2.45 0.23
N HIS A 130 -7.38 2.73 1.42
CA HIS A 130 -7.31 1.78 2.51
C HIS A 130 -8.68 1.64 3.21
N VAL A 131 -9.02 0.46 3.71
CA VAL A 131 -10.32 0.18 4.36
C VAL A 131 -10.63 1.10 5.55
N ALA A 132 -9.61 1.59 6.26
CA ALA A 132 -9.77 2.55 7.35
C ALA A 132 -10.19 3.94 6.85
N ASP A 133 -9.77 4.31 5.64
CA ASP A 133 -10.00 5.64 5.05
C ASP A 133 -11.23 5.66 4.13
N ALA A 134 -11.72 4.48 3.69
CA ALA A 134 -12.90 4.35 2.84
C ALA A 134 -14.21 4.86 3.50
N ARG A 135 -14.23 5.09 4.82
CA ARG A 135 -15.42 5.50 5.58
C ARG A 135 -15.71 7.02 5.56
N GLY A 136 -14.91 7.82 4.85
CA GLY A 136 -15.10 9.27 4.71
C GLY A 136 -16.11 9.71 3.63
N GLY A 137 -16.58 8.80 2.77
CA GLY A 137 -17.52 9.13 1.71
C GLY A 137 -18.97 9.14 2.20
N LYS A 138 -19.45 10.32 2.61
CA LYS A 138 -20.87 10.60 2.81
C LYS A 138 -21.44 11.33 1.60
#